data_AF-A0A3R7WIV7-F1
#
_entry.id   AF-A0A3R7WIV7-F1
#
_cell.length_a   1.000
_cell.length_b   1.000
_cell.length_c   1.000
_cell.angle_alpha   90.00
_cell.angle_beta   90.00
_cell.angle_gamma   90.00
#
_symmetry.space_group_name_H-M   'P 1'
#
loop_
_entity.id
_entity.type
_entity.pdbx_description
1 polymer ?
#
loop_
_entity_poly.entity_id
_entity_poly.type
_entity_poly.pdbx_seq_one_letter_code
_entity_poly.pdbx_strand_id
1 'polypeptide(L)'
;MAVDVMVYLKEVFVLEYERGKQKAVRRNAAGCSTFLKITGYKRGKRTTSTYHSSTKNVIVRDPYMQQMQQHIRSTHRPYILYTDESYIHQKSTRAAATALTAAILDSPTLQSKVLVLDIFTGGTTAAKAPKDYHSMFNHVYYVKWLEGLLDELDGEGVSNAFIPIETVWAIVKNAIGRQYTEMTKFPEVKARLIDAFDNLTQ
;
A
#
# COMPACT_ATOMS: atom_id res chain seq x y z
N MET A 1 13.02 -16.82 -4.88
CA MET A 1 12.17 -16.83 -6.09
C MET A 1 12.18 -18.19 -6.80
N ALA A 2 13.26 -18.62 -7.45
CA ALA A 2 13.26 -19.92 -8.15
C ALA A 2 13.11 -21.14 -7.22
N VAL A 3 13.64 -21.05 -6.00
CA VAL A 3 13.46 -22.08 -4.96
C VAL A 3 12.01 -22.11 -4.48
N ASP A 4 11.41 -20.94 -4.22
CA ASP A 4 10.02 -20.84 -3.76
C ASP A 4 9.04 -21.36 -4.81
N VAL A 5 9.26 -21.02 -6.10
CA VAL A 5 8.48 -21.56 -7.22
C VAL A 5 8.64 -23.07 -7.33
N MET A 6 9.85 -23.61 -7.18
CA MET A 6 10.07 -25.06 -7.18
C MET A 6 9.33 -25.75 -6.02
N VAL A 7 9.34 -25.17 -4.82
CA VAL A 7 8.63 -25.70 -3.64
C VAL A 7 7.13 -25.69 -3.88
N TYR A 8 6.58 -24.57 -4.35
CA TYR A 8 5.17 -24.45 -4.70
C TYR A 8 4.75 -25.47 -5.78
N LEU A 9 5.54 -25.63 -6.84
CA LEU A 9 5.26 -26.61 -7.90
C LEU A 9 5.29 -28.06 -7.40
N LYS A 10 6.04 -28.36 -6.33
CA LYS A 10 5.95 -29.66 -5.65
C LYS A 10 4.69 -29.80 -4.81
N GLU A 11 4.28 -28.74 -4.13
CA GLU A 11 3.04 -28.70 -3.32
C GLU A 11 1.79 -28.86 -4.16
N VAL A 12 1.78 -28.29 -5.38
CA VAL A 12 0.69 -28.47 -6.36
C VAL A 12 0.88 -29.71 -7.25
N PHE A 13 1.78 -30.62 -6.89
CA PHE A 13 2.03 -31.90 -7.58
C PHE A 13 2.44 -31.78 -9.06
N VAL A 14 2.99 -30.64 -9.48
CA VAL A 14 3.50 -30.41 -10.85
C VAL A 14 4.96 -30.86 -10.99
N LEU A 15 5.76 -30.78 -9.91
CA LEU A 15 7.17 -31.17 -9.90
C LEU A 15 7.46 -32.15 -8.76
N GLU A 16 7.91 -33.34 -9.09
CA GLU A 16 8.25 -34.35 -8.09
C GLU A 16 9.77 -34.49 -7.91
N TYR A 17 10.23 -34.32 -6.66
CA TYR A 17 11.62 -34.56 -6.27
C TYR A 17 11.76 -34.87 -4.78
N GLU A 18 12.81 -35.61 -4.42
CA GLU A 18 13.17 -35.89 -3.04
C GLU A 18 13.92 -34.71 -2.40
N ARG A 19 13.40 -34.17 -1.29
CA ARG A 19 14.02 -33.02 -0.61
C ARG A 19 15.41 -33.33 -0.05
N GLY A 20 15.70 -34.58 0.33
CA GLY A 20 16.99 -35.02 0.85
C GLY A 20 18.11 -35.12 -0.21
N LYS A 21 17.75 -35.22 -1.50
CA LYS A 21 18.72 -35.34 -2.59
C LYS A 21 19.12 -33.97 -3.13
N GLN A 22 20.16 -33.38 -2.54
CA GLN A 22 20.67 -32.05 -2.89
C GLN A 22 20.91 -31.83 -4.40
N LYS A 23 21.35 -32.88 -5.13
CA LYS A 23 21.55 -32.81 -6.58
C LYS A 23 20.23 -32.59 -7.35
N ALA A 24 19.15 -33.26 -6.92
CA ALA A 24 17.83 -33.11 -7.52
C ALA A 24 17.24 -31.72 -7.24
N VAL A 25 17.38 -31.24 -6.00
CA VAL A 25 16.97 -29.89 -5.58
C VAL A 25 17.64 -28.82 -6.46
N ARG A 26 18.97 -28.90 -6.64
CA ARG A 26 19.72 -27.95 -7.46
C ARG A 26 19.29 -27.97 -8.93
N ARG A 27 19.07 -29.16 -9.50
CA ARG A 27 18.63 -29.33 -10.90
C ARG A 27 17.25 -28.69 -11.12
N ASN A 28 16.30 -28.96 -10.25
CA ASN A 28 14.93 -28.45 -10.38
C ASN A 28 14.86 -26.93 -10.15
N ALA A 29 15.61 -26.41 -9.17
CA ALA A 29 15.71 -24.97 -8.95
C ALA A 29 16.35 -24.25 -10.16
N ALA A 30 17.34 -24.87 -10.82
CA ALA A 30 17.92 -24.36 -12.05
C ALA A 30 16.90 -24.33 -13.21
N GLY A 31 16.09 -25.40 -13.37
CA GLY A 31 15.00 -25.44 -14.35
C GLY A 31 13.97 -24.33 -14.13
N CYS A 32 13.51 -24.13 -12.88
CA CYS A 32 12.59 -23.05 -12.53
C CYS A 32 13.19 -21.67 -12.80
N SER A 33 14.49 -21.49 -12.53
CA SER A 33 15.22 -20.25 -12.84
C SER A 33 15.25 -19.95 -14.34
N THR A 34 15.46 -20.98 -15.18
CA THR A 34 15.43 -20.85 -16.64
C THR A 34 14.02 -20.51 -17.14
N PHE A 35 13.00 -21.21 -16.65
CA PHE A 35 11.60 -20.93 -17.01
C PHE A 35 11.20 -19.48 -16.67
N LEU A 36 11.55 -19.01 -15.47
CA LEU A 36 11.27 -17.64 -15.03
C LEU A 36 11.96 -16.61 -15.93
N LYS A 37 13.19 -16.86 -16.37
CA LYS A 37 13.89 -15.96 -17.30
C LYS A 37 13.21 -15.91 -18.67
N ILE A 38 12.81 -17.06 -19.22
CA ILE A 38 12.11 -17.14 -20.51
C ILE A 38 10.76 -16.41 -20.44
N THR A 39 10.06 -16.52 -19.31
CA THR A 39 8.77 -15.84 -19.09
C THR A 39 8.89 -14.37 -18.67
N GLY A 40 10.11 -13.81 -18.69
CA GLY A 40 10.36 -12.38 -18.51
C GLY A 40 10.61 -11.95 -17.06
N TYR A 41 10.61 -12.87 -16.10
CA TYR A 41 10.94 -12.56 -14.71
C TYR A 41 12.46 -12.37 -14.55
N LYS A 42 12.85 -11.18 -14.08
CA LYS A 42 14.26 -10.84 -13.82
C LYS A 42 14.63 -11.18 -12.38
N ARG A 43 15.76 -11.88 -12.20
CA ARG A 43 16.35 -12.08 -10.87
C ARG A 43 16.80 -10.73 -10.32
N GLY A 44 16.22 -10.32 -9.19
CA GLY A 44 16.62 -9.11 -8.49
C GLY A 44 18.10 -9.16 -8.05
N LYS A 45 18.73 -7.98 -7.91
CA LYS A 45 20.14 -7.83 -7.52
C LYS A 45 20.42 -8.25 -6.06
N ARG A 46 19.39 -8.37 -5.23
CA ARG A 46 19.50 -8.72 -3.80
C ARG A 46 19.34 -10.24 -3.60
N THR A 47 20.06 -10.75 -2.61
CA THR A 47 20.13 -12.18 -2.24
C THR A 47 18.85 -12.69 -1.57
N THR A 48 17.99 -11.78 -1.09
CA THR A 48 16.71 -12.07 -0.43
C THR A 48 15.53 -11.62 -1.30
N SER A 49 14.39 -12.30 -1.17
CA SER A 49 13.16 -11.87 -1.85
C SER A 49 12.72 -10.52 -1.26
N THR A 50 12.47 -9.53 -2.11
CA THR A 50 12.00 -8.19 -1.74
C THR A 50 10.59 -8.22 -1.12
N TYR A 51 9.86 -9.33 -1.30
CA TYR A 51 8.45 -9.48 -0.93
C TYR A 51 8.24 -10.25 0.39
N HIS A 52 9.27 -10.45 1.21
CA HIS A 52 9.01 -10.81 2.60
C HIS A 52 8.67 -9.53 3.36
N SER A 53 7.36 -9.28 3.50
CA SER A 53 6.86 -8.44 4.60
C SER A 53 7.54 -8.91 5.88
N SER A 54 8.05 -7.97 6.68
CA SER A 54 8.61 -8.32 7.99
C SER A 54 7.55 -9.06 8.80
N THR A 55 7.97 -9.91 9.74
CA THR A 55 7.03 -10.60 10.64
C THR A 55 6.07 -9.61 11.31
N LYS A 56 6.57 -8.42 11.69
CA LYS A 56 5.76 -7.31 12.21
C LYS A 56 4.69 -6.84 11.21
N ASN A 57 5.05 -6.65 9.95
CA ASN A 57 4.11 -6.21 8.92
C ASN A 57 3.09 -7.30 8.58
N VAL A 58 3.44 -8.58 8.63
CA VAL A 58 2.50 -9.70 8.44
C VAL A 58 1.48 -9.72 9.58
N ILE A 59 1.96 -9.59 10.83
CA ILE A 59 1.14 -9.57 12.04
C ILE A 59 0.14 -8.39 12.03
N VAL A 60 0.50 -7.21 11.50
CA VAL A 60 -0.43 -6.07 11.35
C VAL A 60 -1.36 -6.22 10.14
N ARG A 61 -0.85 -6.74 9.02
CA ARG A 61 -1.61 -6.85 7.78
C ARG A 61 -2.74 -7.86 7.88
N ASP A 62 -2.52 -9.01 8.49
CA ASP A 62 -3.45 -10.13 8.41
C ASP A 62 -4.80 -9.85 9.13
N PRO A 63 -4.83 -9.26 10.35
CA PRO A 63 -6.07 -8.82 11.00
C PRO A 63 -6.79 -7.73 10.21
N TYR A 64 -6.06 -6.74 9.69
CA TYR A 64 -6.61 -5.72 8.80
C TYR A 64 -7.26 -6.35 7.56
N MET A 65 -6.59 -7.31 6.91
CA MET A 65 -7.12 -8.03 5.75
C MET A 65 -8.38 -8.84 6.10
N GLN A 66 -8.44 -9.47 7.26
CA GLN A 66 -9.63 -10.21 7.71
C GLN A 66 -10.82 -9.26 7.91
N GLN A 67 -10.61 -8.12 8.57
CA GLN A 67 -11.65 -7.10 8.74
C GLN A 67 -12.11 -6.54 7.38
N MET A 68 -11.18 -6.22 6.49
CA MET A 68 -11.49 -5.76 5.14
C MET A 68 -12.28 -6.79 4.34
N GLN A 69 -11.90 -8.06 4.42
CA GLN A 69 -12.58 -9.15 3.71
C GLN A 69 -14.03 -9.29 4.15
N GLN A 70 -14.35 -9.07 5.42
CA GLN A 70 -15.74 -9.10 5.90
C GLN A 70 -16.59 -8.01 5.23
N HIS A 71 -16.06 -6.79 5.11
CA HIS A 71 -16.74 -5.69 4.45
C HIS A 71 -16.87 -5.91 2.93
N ILE A 72 -15.84 -6.48 2.29
CA ILE A 72 -15.86 -6.79 0.86
C ILE A 72 -16.83 -7.93 0.53
N ARG A 73 -16.94 -8.94 1.41
CA ARG A 73 -17.80 -10.12 1.23
C ARG A 73 -19.23 -9.94 1.73
N SER A 74 -19.52 -8.83 2.40
CA SER A 74 -20.87 -8.47 2.85
C SER A 74 -21.83 -8.37 1.66
N THR A 75 -23.08 -8.80 1.85
CA THR A 75 -24.15 -8.63 0.86
C THR A 75 -24.47 -7.15 0.62
N HIS A 76 -24.22 -6.30 1.62
CA HIS A 76 -24.12 -4.85 1.47
C HIS A 76 -22.64 -4.47 1.49
N ARG A 77 -22.02 -4.52 0.32
CA ARG A 77 -20.67 -4.02 0.12
C ARG A 77 -20.69 -2.47 0.27
N PRO A 78 -19.87 -1.86 1.14
CA PRO A 78 -19.82 -0.41 1.24
C PRO A 78 -19.14 0.20 0.01
N TYR A 79 -19.38 1.48 -0.23
CA TYR A 79 -18.50 2.27 -1.09
C TYR A 79 -17.08 2.26 -0.49
N ILE A 80 -16.07 1.98 -1.30
CA ILE A 80 -14.67 2.02 -0.85
C ILE A 80 -13.98 3.18 -1.54
N LEU A 81 -13.36 4.05 -0.76
CA LEU A 81 -12.61 5.19 -1.26
C LEU A 81 -11.12 4.95 -1.07
N TYR A 82 -10.42 4.81 -2.19
CA TYR A 82 -8.97 4.68 -2.22
C TYR A 82 -8.36 6.05 -2.47
N THR A 83 -7.48 6.49 -1.58
CA THR A 83 -6.74 7.76 -1.72
C THR A 83 -5.26 7.48 -1.60
N ASP A 84 -4.46 8.00 -2.52
CA ASP A 84 -3.00 7.90 -2.40
C ASP A 84 -2.29 8.98 -3.22
N GLU A 85 -1.00 9.13 -2.93
CA GLU A 85 -0.04 9.89 -3.70
C GLU A 85 0.82 8.96 -4.55
N SER A 86 1.16 9.39 -5.76
CA SER A 86 2.09 8.65 -6.60
C SER A 86 3.08 9.57 -7.29
N TYR A 87 4.20 8.98 -7.70
CA TYR A 87 5.27 9.66 -8.41
C TYR A 87 5.68 8.87 -9.65
N ILE A 88 5.78 9.55 -10.78
CA ILE A 88 6.20 9.00 -12.06
C ILE A 88 7.51 9.66 -12.49
N HIS A 89 8.59 8.87 -12.48
CA HIS A 89 9.90 9.28 -13.02
C HIS A 89 9.91 9.13 -14.54
N GLN A 90 10.09 10.22 -15.28
CA GLN A 90 10.29 10.16 -16.72
C GLN A 90 11.77 9.92 -17.05
N LYS A 91 12.04 8.97 -17.97
CA LYS A 91 13.39 8.47 -18.26
C LYS A 91 14.22 9.37 -19.20
N SER A 92 13.73 10.55 -19.59
CA SER A 92 14.41 11.42 -20.56
C SER A 92 15.32 12.45 -19.87
N THR A 93 16.33 12.90 -20.60
CA THR A 93 17.53 13.68 -20.20
C THR A 93 17.27 15.08 -19.61
N ARG A 94 16.03 15.42 -19.26
CA ARG A 94 15.67 16.58 -18.44
C ARG A 94 14.70 16.07 -17.40
N ALA A 95 15.14 16.02 -16.15
CA ALA A 95 14.43 15.47 -15.01
C ALA A 95 13.08 16.19 -14.78
N ALA A 96 12.05 15.76 -15.50
CA ALA A 96 10.68 16.11 -15.25
C ALA A 96 10.07 15.03 -14.35
N ALA A 97 9.65 15.47 -13.18
CA ALA A 97 9.09 14.69 -12.09
C ALA A 97 7.59 14.91 -12.11
N THR A 98 6.75 13.90 -12.35
CA THR A 98 5.30 14.09 -12.19
C THR A 98 4.87 13.46 -10.89
N ALA A 99 4.31 14.25 -9.98
CA ALA A 99 3.63 13.75 -8.79
C ALA A 99 2.13 13.87 -8.99
N LEU A 100 1.35 13.02 -8.33
CA LEU A 100 -0.10 13.06 -8.41
C LEU A 100 -0.73 12.66 -7.08
N THR A 101 -1.91 13.19 -6.83
CA THR A 101 -2.81 12.76 -5.74
C THR A 101 -4.11 12.31 -6.39
N ALA A 102 -4.61 11.14 -6.01
CA ALA A 102 -5.82 10.59 -6.60
C ALA A 102 -6.77 10.03 -5.54
N ALA A 103 -8.06 10.23 -5.75
CA ALA A 103 -9.14 9.58 -5.03
C ALA A 103 -9.97 8.75 -6.01
N ILE A 104 -10.08 7.45 -5.75
CA ILE A 104 -10.81 6.49 -6.58
C ILE A 104 -11.91 5.87 -5.74
N LEU A 105 -13.15 6.05 -6.20
CA LEU A 105 -14.32 5.41 -5.65
C LEU A 105 -14.53 4.06 -6.31
N ASP A 106 -14.61 3.02 -5.49
CA ASP A 106 -15.07 1.71 -5.87
C ASP A 106 -16.46 1.49 -5.26
N SER A 107 -17.46 1.42 -6.14
CA SER A 107 -18.86 1.42 -5.76
C SER A 107 -19.51 0.06 -6.02
N PRO A 108 -20.42 -0.39 -5.15
CA PRO A 108 -21.27 -1.56 -5.42
C PRO A 108 -22.38 -1.29 -6.44
N THR A 109 -22.80 -0.03 -6.59
CA THR A 109 -24.03 0.39 -7.30
C THR A 109 -23.74 1.31 -8.48
N LEU A 110 -22.55 1.92 -8.50
CA LEU A 110 -22.06 2.83 -9.54
C LEU A 110 -20.83 2.20 -10.20
N GLN A 111 -20.47 2.66 -11.39
CA GLN A 111 -19.15 2.33 -11.93
C GLN A 111 -18.05 2.95 -11.06
N SER A 112 -16.95 2.22 -10.89
CA SER A 112 -15.76 2.76 -10.23
C SER A 112 -15.29 4.01 -10.97
N LYS A 113 -15.01 5.09 -10.23
CA LYS A 113 -14.74 6.42 -10.78
C LYS A 113 -13.55 7.06 -10.06
N VAL A 114 -12.73 7.80 -10.81
CA VAL A 114 -11.77 8.74 -10.22
C VAL A 114 -12.56 10.01 -9.84
N LEU A 115 -12.64 10.32 -8.55
CA LEU A 115 -13.38 11.48 -8.05
C LEU A 115 -12.53 12.75 -8.15
N VAL A 116 -11.30 12.71 -7.65
CA VAL A 116 -10.39 13.84 -7.66
C VAL A 116 -9.02 13.37 -8.10
N LEU A 117 -8.39 14.14 -8.99
CA LEU A 117 -7.04 13.91 -9.48
C LEU A 117 -6.31 15.24 -9.64
N ASP A 118 -5.25 15.40 -8.86
CA ASP A 118 -4.30 16.49 -9.06
C ASP A 118 -3.01 15.95 -9.65
N ILE A 119 -2.48 16.64 -10.66
CA ILE A 119 -1.21 16.31 -11.30
C ILE A 119 -0.27 17.50 -11.18
N PHE A 120 0.88 17.26 -10.56
CA PHE A 120 1.95 18.22 -10.35
C PHE A 120 3.12 17.87 -11.26
N THR A 121 3.59 18.82 -12.06
CA THR A 121 4.75 18.64 -12.93
C THR A 121 5.92 19.47 -12.42
N GLY A 122 7.03 18.81 -12.09
CA GLY A 122 8.31 19.44 -11.76
C GLY A 122 9.19 19.57 -13.01
N GLY A 123 9.90 20.69 -13.16
CA GLY A 123 10.81 20.95 -14.27
C GLY A 123 12.00 21.86 -13.88
N THR A 124 13.09 21.74 -14.63
CA THR A 124 14.43 22.32 -14.33
C THR A 124 14.58 23.83 -14.52
N THR A 125 13.52 24.59 -14.81
CA THR A 125 13.62 26.06 -14.75
C THR A 125 13.53 26.51 -13.30
N ALA A 126 14.63 27.04 -12.79
CA ALA A 126 14.91 27.35 -11.38
C ALA A 126 13.84 28.18 -10.62
N ALA A 127 12.84 28.74 -11.31
CA ALA A 127 11.73 29.48 -10.71
C ALA A 127 10.47 28.63 -10.40
N LYS A 128 10.37 27.38 -10.91
CA LYS A 128 9.17 26.53 -10.77
C LYS A 128 9.47 25.07 -10.43
N ALA A 129 10.69 24.74 -10.01
CA ALA A 129 10.95 23.42 -9.44
C ALA A 129 10.26 23.32 -8.06
N PRO A 130 9.46 22.27 -7.76
CA PRO A 130 9.12 21.95 -6.39
C PRO A 130 10.44 21.55 -5.70
N LYS A 131 11.04 22.52 -5.01
CA LYS A 131 12.37 22.37 -4.40
C LYS A 131 12.33 21.49 -3.15
N ASP A 132 11.12 21.20 -2.67
CA ASP A 132 10.86 20.37 -1.51
C ASP A 132 9.52 19.64 -1.65
N TYR A 133 9.58 18.32 -1.80
CA TYR A 133 8.43 17.42 -1.89
C TYR A 133 7.55 17.49 -0.63
N HIS A 134 8.17 17.61 0.55
CA HIS A 134 7.44 17.71 1.81
C HIS A 134 6.71 19.05 1.96
N SER A 135 7.17 20.09 1.26
CA SER A 135 6.48 21.38 1.21
C SER A 135 5.31 21.41 0.22
N MET A 136 5.31 20.53 -0.79
CA MET A 136 4.28 20.52 -1.84
C MET A 136 2.97 19.92 -1.35
N PHE A 137 3.05 18.80 -0.63
CA PHE A 137 1.91 18.13 0.01
C PHE A 137 1.79 18.56 1.47
N ASN A 138 1.44 19.82 1.67
CA ASN A 138 1.29 20.40 3.00
C ASN A 138 -0.17 20.37 3.49
N HIS A 139 -0.37 20.74 4.75
CA HIS A 139 -1.70 20.79 5.36
C HIS A 139 -2.71 21.61 4.56
N VAL A 140 -2.32 22.79 4.06
CA VAL A 140 -3.22 23.69 3.30
C VAL A 140 -3.65 23.04 1.98
N TYR A 141 -2.74 22.31 1.34
CA TYR A 141 -3.06 21.54 0.14
C TYR A 141 -4.11 20.47 0.44
N TYR A 142 -3.86 19.61 1.44
CA TYR A 142 -4.77 18.51 1.76
C TYR A 142 -6.15 18.97 2.21
N VAL A 143 -6.27 20.06 2.97
CA VAL A 143 -7.59 20.60 3.37
C VAL A 143 -8.42 20.93 2.14
N LYS A 144 -7.86 21.67 1.18
CA LYS A 144 -8.56 22.04 -0.05
C LYS A 144 -8.86 20.83 -0.94
N TRP A 145 -7.91 19.90 -1.03
CA TRP A 145 -8.08 18.69 -1.82
C TRP A 145 -9.18 17.79 -1.24
N LEU A 146 -9.24 17.66 0.09
CA LEU A 146 -10.30 16.92 0.79
C LEU A 146 -11.65 17.61 0.68
N GLU A 147 -11.71 18.95 0.75
CA GLU A 147 -12.95 19.70 0.51
C GLU A 147 -13.53 19.35 -0.88
N GLY A 148 -12.72 19.43 -1.94
CA GLY A 148 -13.16 19.06 -3.29
C GLY A 148 -13.56 17.58 -3.42
N LEU A 149 -12.90 16.69 -2.68
CA LEU A 149 -13.28 15.27 -2.62
C LEU A 149 -14.64 15.06 -1.95
N LEU A 150 -14.91 15.77 -0.86
CA LEU A 150 -16.20 15.70 -0.17
C LEU A 150 -17.32 16.26 -1.06
N ASP A 151 -17.08 17.36 -1.77
CA ASP A 151 -18.05 17.93 -2.71
C ASP A 151 -18.40 16.93 -3.84
N GLU A 152 -17.40 16.23 -4.39
CA GLU A 152 -17.62 15.20 -5.43
C GLU A 152 -18.37 13.98 -4.88
N LEU A 153 -18.08 13.54 -3.65
CA LEU A 153 -18.82 12.46 -2.99
C LEU A 153 -20.29 12.84 -2.77
N ASP A 154 -20.54 14.05 -2.29
CA ASP A 154 -21.89 14.58 -2.08
C ASP A 154 -22.66 14.71 -3.41
N GLY A 155 -21.99 15.16 -4.47
CA GLY A 155 -22.55 15.22 -5.82
C GLY A 155 -22.97 13.86 -6.39
N GLU A 156 -22.25 12.80 -6.05
CA GLU A 156 -22.56 11.42 -6.42
C GLU A 156 -23.54 10.73 -5.43
N GLY A 157 -23.99 11.44 -4.38
CA GLY A 157 -24.86 10.89 -3.34
C GLY A 157 -24.20 9.78 -2.51
N VAL A 158 -22.87 9.78 -2.44
CA VAL A 158 -22.08 8.75 -1.74
C VAL A 158 -21.85 9.18 -0.31
N SER A 159 -22.46 8.47 0.62
CA SER A 159 -22.25 8.64 2.06
C SER A 159 -21.71 7.36 2.69
N ASN A 160 -21.04 7.51 3.84
CA ASN A 160 -20.42 6.40 4.58
C ASN A 160 -19.42 5.59 3.73
N ALA A 161 -18.69 6.26 2.84
CA ALA A 161 -17.61 5.63 2.10
C ALA A 161 -16.53 5.16 3.06
N PHE A 162 -16.18 3.90 2.94
CA PHE A 162 -15.17 3.26 3.74
C PHE A 162 -13.79 3.60 3.18
N ILE A 163 -13.00 4.35 3.95
CA ILE A 163 -11.60 4.64 3.62
C ILE A 163 -10.73 3.63 4.38
N PRO A 164 -10.05 2.69 3.69
CA PRO A 164 -9.40 1.58 4.37
C PRO A 164 -8.30 1.99 5.37
N ILE A 165 -7.57 3.08 5.08
CA ILE A 165 -6.56 3.62 6.00
C ILE A 165 -7.18 4.37 7.19
N GLU A 166 -8.39 4.93 7.06
CA GLU A 166 -9.06 5.64 8.17
C GLU A 166 -9.55 4.68 9.25
N THR A 167 -9.84 3.41 8.95
CA THR A 167 -10.18 2.42 10.00
C THR A 167 -8.98 2.15 10.91
N VAL A 168 -7.80 1.99 10.30
CA VAL A 168 -6.54 1.85 11.04
C VAL A 168 -6.28 3.12 11.87
N TRP A 169 -6.44 4.30 11.26
CA TRP A 169 -6.26 5.55 11.99
C TRP A 169 -7.31 5.78 13.07
N ALA A 170 -8.57 5.41 12.89
CA ALA A 170 -9.61 5.58 13.88
C ALA A 170 -9.35 4.70 15.11
N ILE A 171 -8.90 3.46 14.91
CA ILE A 171 -8.53 2.57 16.02
C ILE A 171 -7.30 3.12 16.77
N VAL A 172 -6.27 3.52 16.01
CA VAL A 172 -5.03 4.09 16.59
C VAL A 172 -5.30 5.41 17.31
N LYS A 173 -6.06 6.33 16.71
CA LYS A 173 -6.46 7.62 17.30
C LYS A 173 -7.36 7.40 18.52
N ASN A 174 -8.26 6.42 18.54
CA ASN A 174 -9.06 6.12 19.73
C ASN A 174 -8.21 5.56 20.88
N ALA A 175 -7.20 4.74 20.58
CA ALA A 175 -6.27 4.20 21.57
C ALA A 175 -5.35 5.29 22.17
N ILE A 176 -4.90 6.23 21.35
CA ILE A 176 -3.98 7.31 21.76
C ILE A 176 -4.73 8.51 22.35
N GLY A 177 -5.89 8.86 21.77
CA GLY A 177 -6.57 10.14 21.95
C GLY A 177 -7.27 10.35 23.29
N ARG A 178 -7.42 9.30 24.11
CA ARG A 178 -8.06 9.39 25.43
C ARG A 178 -7.08 9.73 26.57
N GLN A 179 -5.82 10.03 26.28
CA GLN A 179 -4.75 10.15 27.29
C GLN A 179 -3.92 11.44 27.19
N TYR A 180 -4.47 12.52 26.64
CA TYR A 180 -3.80 13.81 26.60
C TYR A 180 -3.85 14.49 27.98
N THR A 181 -2.69 14.83 28.52
CA THR A 181 -2.52 15.80 29.61
C THR A 181 -1.49 16.83 29.14
N GLU A 182 -1.45 18.00 29.79
CA GLU A 182 -0.53 19.10 29.41
C GLU A 182 0.97 18.72 29.48
N MET A 183 1.29 17.57 30.08
CA MET A 183 2.67 17.10 30.30
C MET A 183 3.13 16.04 29.28
N THR A 184 2.25 15.54 28.41
CA THR A 184 2.58 14.44 27.49
C THR A 184 3.63 14.87 26.46
N LYS A 185 4.79 14.21 26.44
CA LYS A 185 5.88 14.52 25.49
C LYS A 185 5.89 13.56 24.30
N PHE A 186 6.49 14.00 23.18
CA PHE A 186 6.57 13.22 21.94
C PHE A 186 7.07 11.77 22.08
N PRO A 187 8.05 11.43 22.94
CA PRO A 187 8.45 10.04 23.16
C PRO A 187 7.34 9.15 23.73
N GLU A 188 6.46 9.70 24.57
CA GLU A 188 5.33 8.99 25.17
C GLU A 188 4.21 8.78 24.15
N VAL A 189 3.96 9.78 23.30
CA VAL A 189 3.04 9.64 22.15
C VAL A 189 3.55 8.57 21.20
N LYS A 190 4.86 8.55 20.91
CA LYS A 190 5.49 7.54 20.06
C LYS A 190 5.37 6.12 20.64
N ALA A 191 5.58 5.96 21.94
CA ALA A 191 5.40 4.67 22.62
C ALA A 191 3.94 4.18 22.56
N ARG A 192 2.97 5.07 22.84
CA ARG A 192 1.54 4.75 22.72
C ARG A 192 1.12 4.43 21.29
N LEU A 193 1.73 5.09 20.32
CA LEU A 193 1.48 4.80 18.91
C LEU A 193 1.98 3.41 18.55
N ILE A 194 3.20 3.05 18.99
CA ILE A 194 3.73 1.67 18.83
C ILE A 194 2.80 0.65 19.50
N ASP A 195 2.41 0.87 20.76
CA ASP A 195 1.48 -0.02 21.47
C ASP A 195 0.11 -0.12 20.79
N ALA A 196 -0.45 0.99 20.29
CA ALA A 196 -1.72 1.00 19.59
C ALA A 196 -1.64 0.18 18.29
N PHE A 197 -0.53 0.29 17.56
CA PHE A 197 -0.28 -0.52 16.37
C PHE A 197 0.00 -1.99 16.71
N ASP A 198 0.67 -2.31 17.82
CA ASP A 198 0.88 -3.68 18.28
C ASP A 198 -0.46 -4.32 18.73
N ASN A 199 -1.37 -3.54 19.31
CA ASN A 199 -2.72 -3.99 19.71
C ASN A 199 -3.71 -4.13 18.55
N LEU A 200 -3.39 -3.64 17.34
CA LEU A 200 -4.16 -3.99 16.14
C LEU A 200 -4.02 -5.46 15.74
N THR A 201 -3.13 -6.20 16.42
CA THR A 201 -2.65 -7.50 16.00
C THR A 201 -2.99 -8.67 16.92
N GLN A 202 -3.70 -8.38 18.01
CA GLN A 202 -4.30 -9.36 18.92
C GLN A 202 -5.75 -9.64 18.53
#